data_AF-A0A969LN06-F1
#
_entry.id   AF-A0A969LN06-F1
#
_cell.length_a   1.000
_cell.length_b   1.000
_cell.length_c   1.000
_cell.angle_alpha   90.00
_cell.angle_beta   90.00
_cell.angle_gamma   90.00
#
_symmetry.space_group_name_H-M   'P 1'
#
loop_
_entity.id
_entity.type
_entity.pdbx_description
1 polymer ?
#
loop_
_entity_poly.entity_id
_entity_poly.type
_entity_poly.pdbx_seq_one_letter_code
_entity_poly.pdbx_strand_id
1 'polypeptide(L)'
;MRATVLILAFGLGTPAALAQVASAPVAQSRIGVLTAAEAQVAKKTEEDKSLSECEAHWDAGTHMTRQVWRQTCRRVQERFRQIDAR
;
A
#
# COMPACT_ATOMS: atom_id res chain seq x y z
N MET A 1 -0.28 44.27 3.63
CA MET A 1 -1.02 44.15 4.90
C MET A 1 -2.43 44.69 4.69
N ARG A 2 -3.44 43.82 4.64
CA ARG A 2 -4.85 44.22 4.66
C ARG A 2 -5.59 43.15 5.46
N ALA A 3 -5.77 43.45 6.75
CA ALA A 3 -6.57 42.66 7.67
C ALA A 3 -8.00 43.20 7.59
N THR A 4 -8.94 42.32 7.24
CA THR A 4 -10.37 42.63 7.29
C THR A 4 -10.99 41.68 8.31
N VAL A 5 -11.33 42.25 9.47
CA VAL A 5 -12.05 41.59 10.59
C VAL A 5 -13.45 42.19 10.62
N LEU A 6 -14.49 41.35 10.64
CA LEU A 6 -15.88 41.63 11.06
C LEU A 6 -16.57 40.25 11.21
N ILE A 7 -16.63 39.61 12.39
CA ILE A 7 -17.47 39.82 13.59
C ILE A 7 -18.94 39.35 13.43
N LEU A 8 -19.25 38.28 14.20
CA LEU A 8 -20.49 37.86 14.89
C LEU A 8 -21.74 37.44 14.11
N ALA A 9 -22.17 36.20 14.36
CA ALA A 9 -23.54 35.92 14.81
C ALA A 9 -23.63 34.60 15.59
N PHE A 10 -24.15 34.72 16.81
CA PHE A 10 -24.58 33.65 17.70
C PHE A 10 -25.64 32.75 17.05
N GLY A 11 -25.50 31.45 17.23
CA GLY A 11 -26.55 30.46 16.97
C GLY A 11 -26.51 29.36 18.02
N LEU A 12 -26.97 29.67 19.24
CA LEU A 12 -27.35 28.67 20.23
C LEU A 12 -28.73 28.12 19.83
N GLY A 13 -28.79 26.82 19.48
CA GLY A 13 -30.03 26.17 19.09
C GLY A 13 -29.98 24.65 19.20
N THR A 14 -30.49 24.15 20.33
CA THR A 14 -31.10 22.82 20.56
C THR A 14 -30.27 21.52 20.40
N PRO A 15 -30.05 20.79 21.52
CA PRO A 15 -29.58 19.41 21.51
C PRO A 15 -30.79 18.44 21.50
N ALA A 16 -30.91 17.56 20.52
CA ALA A 16 -31.61 16.26 20.64
C ALA A 16 -31.61 15.51 19.31
N ALA A 17 -30.71 14.53 19.17
CA ALA A 17 -30.96 13.30 18.42
C ALA A 17 -29.90 12.25 18.82
N LEU A 18 -29.99 11.78 20.07
CA LEU A 18 -29.43 10.48 20.44
C LEU A 18 -30.40 9.41 19.92
N ALA A 19 -30.26 8.95 18.68
CA ALA A 19 -30.87 7.70 18.23
C ALA A 19 -30.36 7.32 16.85
N GLN A 20 -29.34 6.47 16.81
CA GLN A 20 -29.25 5.26 16.01
C GLN A 20 -27.78 4.90 15.91
N VAL A 21 -27.28 4.21 16.93
CA VAL A 21 -26.24 3.22 16.68
C VAL A 21 -26.95 2.11 15.92
N ALA A 22 -27.12 2.32 14.61
CA ALA A 22 -27.44 1.24 13.70
C ALA A 22 -26.31 0.24 13.89
N SER A 23 -26.66 -0.95 14.36
CA SER A 23 -25.79 -2.10 14.41
C SER A 23 -25.29 -2.35 13.00
N ALA A 24 -24.17 -1.72 12.64
CA ALA A 24 -23.44 -2.10 11.45
C ALA A 24 -23.19 -3.59 11.59
N PRO A 25 -23.48 -4.42 10.57
CA PRO A 25 -22.94 -5.77 10.57
C PRO A 25 -21.44 -5.56 10.71
N VAL A 26 -20.88 -6.02 11.83
CA VAL A 26 -19.45 -6.15 11.99
C VAL A 26 -19.01 -6.88 10.74
N ALA A 27 -18.39 -6.15 9.81
CA ALA A 27 -17.65 -6.75 8.72
C ALA A 27 -16.64 -7.61 9.44
N GLN A 28 -16.95 -8.91 9.55
CA GLN A 28 -16.05 -9.89 10.09
C GLN A 28 -14.82 -9.77 9.21
N SER A 29 -13.83 -9.07 9.74
CA SER A 29 -12.50 -9.03 9.20
C SER A 29 -12.11 -10.49 9.16
N ARG A 30 -12.20 -11.08 7.96
CA ARG A 30 -11.67 -12.40 7.71
C ARG A 30 -10.17 -12.22 7.73
N ILE A 31 -9.63 -12.06 8.92
CA ILE A 31 -8.27 -12.45 9.25
C ILE A 31 -8.31 -13.98 9.18
N GLY A 32 -8.45 -14.49 7.96
CA GLY A 32 -8.27 -15.89 7.67
C GLY A 32 -6.81 -16.15 7.97
N VAL A 33 -6.55 -17.03 8.93
CA VAL A 33 -5.21 -17.56 9.13
C VAL A 33 -4.84 -18.27 7.83
N LEU A 34 -4.10 -17.58 6.96
CA LEU A 34 -3.59 -18.15 5.73
C LEU A 34 -2.79 -19.39 6.10
N THR A 35 -3.07 -20.49 5.42
CA THR A 35 -2.22 -21.67 5.51
C THR A 35 -0.80 -21.29 5.05
N ALA A 36 0.21 -22.03 5.54
CA ALA A 36 1.58 -21.79 5.10
C ALA A 36 1.72 -21.84 3.57
N ALA A 37 0.94 -22.70 2.89
CA ALA A 37 0.92 -22.78 1.44
C ALA A 37 0.40 -21.49 0.78
N GLU A 38 -0.70 -20.92 1.28
CA GLU A 38 -1.26 -19.67 0.75
C GLU A 38 -0.31 -18.48 0.99
N ALA A 39 0.37 -18.46 2.16
CA ALA A 39 1.39 -17.46 2.45
C ALA A 39 2.57 -17.53 1.48
N GLN A 40 3.02 -18.74 1.11
CA GLN A 40 4.09 -18.92 0.12
C GLN A 40 3.66 -18.44 -1.28
N VAL A 41 2.42 -18.72 -1.69
CA VAL A 41 1.88 -18.26 -2.98
C VAL A 41 1.77 -16.74 -3.02
N ALA A 42 1.27 -16.13 -1.94
CA ALA A 42 1.18 -14.67 -1.82
C ALA A 42 2.57 -14.02 -1.91
N LYS A 43 3.57 -14.58 -1.20
CA LYS A 43 4.95 -14.10 -1.26
C LYS A 43 5.54 -14.21 -2.67
N LYS A 44 5.39 -15.36 -3.33
CA LYS A 44 5.87 -15.55 -4.70
C LYS A 44 5.22 -14.56 -5.68
N THR A 45 3.92 -14.31 -5.52
CA THR A 45 3.18 -13.35 -6.37
C THR A 45 3.71 -11.93 -6.19
N GLU A 46 4.04 -11.56 -4.96
CA GLU A 46 4.63 -10.26 -4.64
C GLU A 46 6.06 -10.13 -5.18
N GLU A 47 6.87 -11.18 -5.08
CA GLU A 47 8.20 -11.25 -5.70
C GLU A 47 8.11 -11.09 -7.23
N ASP A 48 7.23 -11.82 -7.91
CA ASP A 48 7.05 -11.73 -9.35
C ASP A 48 6.62 -10.30 -9.79
N LYS A 49 5.77 -9.66 -8.99
CA LYS A 49 5.37 -8.25 -9.21
C LYS A 49 6.55 -7.30 -9.06
N SER A 50 7.34 -7.43 -8.00
CA SER A 50 8.53 -6.61 -7.76
C SER A 50 9.56 -6.74 -8.88
N LEU A 51 9.73 -7.95 -9.44
CA LEU A 51 10.56 -8.16 -10.62
C LEU A 51 10.04 -7.41 -11.85
N SER A 52 8.73 -7.52 -12.12
CA SER A 52 8.10 -6.83 -13.23
C SER A 52 8.23 -5.31 -13.11
N GLU A 53 8.09 -4.76 -11.91
CA GLU A 53 8.27 -3.33 -11.64
C GLU A 53 9.73 -2.89 -11.86
N CYS A 54 10.69 -3.68 -11.41
CA CYS A 54 12.11 -3.43 -11.69
C CYS A 54 12.40 -3.42 -13.19
N GLU A 55 11.88 -4.40 -13.93
CA GLU A 55 12.05 -4.47 -15.39
C GLU A 55 11.37 -3.30 -16.13
N ALA A 56 10.23 -2.81 -15.62
CA ALA A 56 9.50 -1.67 -16.19
C ALA A 56 10.24 -0.34 -16.01
N HIS A 57 11.10 -0.22 -15.00
CA HIS A 57 11.91 0.97 -14.76
C HIS A 57 13.15 1.07 -15.66
N TRP A 58 13.39 0.08 -16.52
CA TRP A 58 14.51 0.15 -17.47
C TRP A 58 14.32 1.31 -18.45
N ASP A 59 15.40 2.06 -18.67
CA ASP A 59 15.50 3.06 -19.71
C ASP A 59 16.78 2.91 -20.54
N ALA A 60 16.77 3.48 -21.75
CA ALA A 60 17.88 3.39 -22.70
C ALA A 60 19.10 4.26 -22.33
N GLY A 61 18.97 5.16 -21.36
CA GLY A 61 20.07 5.96 -20.80
C GLY A 61 20.91 5.18 -19.78
N THR A 62 20.39 4.07 -19.24
CA THR A 62 21.22 3.12 -18.50
C THR A 62 22.24 2.50 -19.47
N HIS A 63 23.52 2.45 -19.12
CA HIS A 63 24.57 1.83 -19.94
C HIS A 63 24.44 0.29 -20.05
N MET A 64 23.22 -0.24 -20.04
CA MET A 64 22.86 -1.64 -20.06
C MET A 64 21.77 -1.91 -21.09
N THR A 65 21.89 -3.04 -21.78
CA THR A 65 20.77 -3.54 -22.58
C THR A 65 19.63 -3.97 -21.66
N ARG A 66 18.39 -3.97 -22.17
CA ARG A 66 17.22 -4.45 -21.41
C ARG A 66 17.39 -5.88 -20.88
N GLN A 67 18.12 -6.73 -21.61
CA GLN A 67 18.44 -8.09 -21.15
C GLN A 67 19.37 -8.09 -19.94
N VAL A 68 20.42 -7.27 -19.96
CA VAL A 68 21.37 -7.12 -18.84
C VAL A 68 20.67 -6.48 -17.63
N TRP A 69 19.77 -5.53 -17.86
CA TRP A 69 18.94 -4.95 -16.81
C TRP A 69 18.08 -6.00 -16.11
N ARG A 70 17.34 -6.81 -16.88
CA ARG A 70 16.54 -7.91 -16.35
C ARG A 70 17.37 -8.89 -15.49
N GLN A 71 18.56 -9.24 -15.94
CA GLN A 71 19.47 -10.09 -15.15
C GLN A 71 19.89 -9.40 -13.84
N THR A 72 20.06 -8.09 -13.85
CA THR A 72 20.37 -7.30 -12.66
C THR A 72 19.20 -7.29 -11.68
N CYS A 73 17.97 -7.06 -12.14
CA CYS A 73 16.75 -7.16 -11.32
C CYS A 73 16.66 -8.51 -10.60
N ARG A 74 16.87 -9.62 -11.32
CA ARG A 74 16.87 -10.98 -10.74
C ARG A 74 17.94 -11.16 -9.66
N ARG A 75 19.16 -10.66 -9.89
CA ARG A 75 20.26 -10.74 -8.91
C ARG A 75 19.94 -9.96 -7.64
N VAL A 76 19.37 -8.77 -7.77
CA VAL A 76 19.02 -7.92 -6.63
C VAL A 76 17.89 -8.55 -5.83
N GLN A 77 16.85 -9.07 -6.49
CA GLN A 77 15.76 -9.75 -5.78
C GLN A 77 16.23 -11.00 -5.04
N GLU A 78 17.09 -11.81 -5.66
CA GLU A 78 17.67 -12.98 -4.98
C GLU A 78 18.49 -12.56 -3.75
N ARG A 79 19.20 -11.43 -3.81
CA ARG A 79 19.90 -10.88 -2.65
C ARG A 79 18.95 -10.49 -1.52
N PHE A 80 17.82 -9.85 -1.83
CA PHE A 80 16.81 -9.52 -0.81
C PHE A 80 16.21 -10.78 -0.18
N ARG A 81 15.89 -11.79 -0.99
CA ARG A 81 15.39 -13.09 -0.50
C ARG A 81 16.35 -13.74 0.51
N GLN A 82 17.66 -13.62 0.29
CA GLN A 82 18.67 -14.15 1.21
C GLN A 82 18.80 -13.34 2.50
N ILE A 83 18.54 -12.03 2.45
CA ILE A 83 18.56 -11.15 3.62
C ILE A 83 17.32 -11.42 4.48
N ASP A 84 16.14 -11.54 3.88
CA ASP A 84 14.88 -11.78 4.60
C ASP A 84 14.79 -13.18 5.22
N ALA A 85 15.64 -14.11 4.77
CA ALA A 85 15.72 -15.46 5.30
C ALA A 85 16.64 -15.59 6.53
N ARG A 86 17.36 -14.53 6.92
CA ARG A 86 18.23 -14.50 8.11
C ARG A 86 17.49 -13.95 9.32
#